data_AF-A0A265Q3H4-F1
#
_entry.id   AF-A0A265Q3H4-F1
#
_cell.length_a   1.000
_cell.length_b   1.000
_cell.length_c   1.000
_cell.angle_alpha   90.00
_cell.angle_beta   90.00
_cell.angle_gamma   90.00
#
_symmetry.space_group_name_H-M   'P 1'
#
loop_
_entity.id
_entity.type
_entity.pdbx_description
1 polymer ?
#
loop_
_entity_poly.entity_id
_entity_poly.type
_entity_poly.pdbx_seq_one_letter_code
_entity_poly.pdbx_strand_id
1 'polypeptide(L)'
;MEGISELAKMFKERESIRYMGPIVGTVLFPPPEIKIQIDKNIILDKGNLVIGASILKEYKRKIIIEGEKIKFNQSNPPTYIGTTDSVNDGGMGASSHAHKIVDININTPVRIEATKESSYIETTDTIKEGDKVILIPSQDEQIYFLIDWAVRL
;
A
#
# COMPACT_ATOMS: atom_id res chain seq x y z
N MET A 1 -43.77 33.77 10.08
CA MET A 1 -42.40 33.58 9.55
C MET A 1 -42.01 32.11 9.45
N GLU A 2 -42.56 31.21 10.30
CA GLU A 2 -42.24 29.77 10.28
C GLU A 2 -42.63 29.03 8.99
N GLY A 3 -43.81 29.28 8.42
CA GLY A 3 -44.29 28.55 7.24
C GLY A 3 -43.44 28.74 5.96
N ILE A 4 -42.80 29.90 5.80
CA ILE A 4 -41.88 30.15 4.67
C ILE A 4 -40.58 29.34 4.87
N SER A 5 -40.09 29.26 6.10
CA SER A 5 -38.91 28.47 6.45
C SER A 5 -39.15 26.96 6.33
N GLU A 6 -40.34 26.48 6.70
CA GLU A 6 -40.75 25.09 6.49
C GLU A 6 -40.85 24.74 5.01
N LEU A 7 -41.50 25.59 4.21
CA LEU A 7 -41.60 25.40 2.77
C LEU A 7 -40.20 25.37 2.11
N ALA A 8 -39.29 26.23 2.55
CA ALA A 8 -37.90 26.24 2.08
C ALA A 8 -37.14 24.95 2.44
N LYS A 9 -37.35 24.40 3.65
CA LYS A 9 -36.77 23.09 4.05
C LYS A 9 -37.31 21.96 3.18
N MET A 10 -38.62 21.94 2.91
CA MET A 10 -39.23 20.93 2.03
C MET A 10 -38.68 20.97 0.60
N PHE A 11 -38.35 22.16 0.08
CA PHE A 11 -37.68 22.27 -1.22
C PHE A 11 -36.24 21.75 -1.16
N LYS A 12 -35.48 22.10 -0.13
CA LYS A 12 -34.10 21.64 0.06
C LYS A 12 -34.01 20.12 0.25
N GLU A 13 -34.95 19.51 0.97
CA GLU A 13 -35.04 18.05 1.13
C GLU A 13 -35.40 17.32 -0.17
N ARG A 14 -36.04 18.01 -1.13
CA ARG A 14 -36.38 17.48 -2.46
C ARG A 14 -35.31 17.72 -3.51
N GLU A 15 -34.28 18.51 -3.22
CA GLU A 15 -33.14 18.66 -4.12
C GLU A 15 -32.39 17.33 -4.20
N SER A 16 -32.29 16.80 -5.42
CA SER A 16 -31.51 15.59 -5.67
C SER A 16 -30.05 15.87 -5.33
N ILE A 17 -29.48 15.04 -4.47
CA ILE A 17 -28.05 15.05 -4.16
C ILE A 17 -27.31 14.81 -5.47
N ARG A 18 -26.61 15.85 -5.97
CA ARG A 18 -25.80 15.76 -7.17
C ARG A 18 -24.52 15.01 -6.83
N TYR A 19 -24.52 13.70 -7.05
CA TYR A 19 -23.31 12.91 -6.92
C TYR A 19 -22.53 12.98 -8.24
N MET A 20 -21.34 13.59 -8.23
CA MET A 20 -20.50 13.74 -9.42
C MET A 20 -19.90 12.43 -9.93
N GLY A 21 -19.99 11.34 -9.16
CA GLY A 21 -19.34 10.08 -9.49
C GLY A 21 -17.82 10.13 -9.30
N PRO A 22 -17.11 9.07 -9.72
CA PRO A 22 -15.66 9.03 -9.67
C PRO A 22 -15.04 10.05 -10.63
N ILE A 23 -14.02 10.76 -10.17
CA ILE A 23 -13.22 11.71 -10.96
C ILE A 23 -11.76 11.28 -11.00
N VAL A 24 -11.03 11.74 -12.02
CA VAL A 24 -9.60 11.49 -12.15
C VAL A 24 -8.83 12.75 -11.80
N GLY A 25 -8.00 12.65 -10.77
CA GLY A 25 -7.07 13.71 -10.36
C GLY A 25 -5.66 13.47 -10.89
N THR A 26 -4.85 14.53 -10.88
CA THR A 26 -3.41 14.48 -11.18
C THR A 26 -2.63 14.80 -9.91
N VAL A 27 -1.68 13.93 -9.55
CA VAL A 27 -0.80 14.15 -8.40
C VAL A 27 0.18 15.27 -8.74
N LEU A 28 0.15 16.35 -7.97
CA LEU A 28 1.13 17.43 -8.04
C LEU A 28 2.27 17.20 -7.05
N PHE A 29 1.93 16.74 -5.84
CA PHE A 29 2.90 16.37 -4.82
C PHE A 29 2.49 15.04 -4.19
N PRO A 30 3.40 14.07 -4.06
CA PRO A 30 3.12 12.80 -3.40
C PRO A 30 3.08 12.94 -1.86
N PRO A 31 2.63 11.93 -1.11
CA PRO A 31 2.73 11.91 0.35
C PRO A 31 4.17 12.18 0.82
N PRO A 32 4.36 12.86 1.98
CA PRO A 32 3.35 13.23 2.97
C PRO A 32 2.61 14.55 2.67
N GLU A 33 3.20 15.46 1.89
CA GLU A 33 2.61 16.76 1.54
C GLU A 33 1.76 16.65 0.27
N ILE A 34 0.84 15.69 0.28
CA ILE A 34 0.06 15.31 -0.89
C ILE A 34 -0.78 16.48 -1.42
N LYS A 35 -0.74 16.68 -2.73
CA LYS A 35 -1.63 17.59 -3.45
C LYS A 35 -2.13 16.98 -4.73
N ILE A 36 -3.43 17.04 -4.97
CA ILE A 36 -4.06 16.48 -6.16
C ILE A 36 -4.87 17.55 -6.87
N GLN A 37 -4.56 17.78 -8.14
CA GLN A 37 -5.32 18.66 -9.00
C GLN A 37 -6.48 17.89 -9.65
N ILE A 38 -7.71 18.36 -9.45
CA ILE A 38 -8.90 17.78 -10.10
C ILE A 38 -9.47 18.69 -11.19
N ASP A 39 -9.14 19.98 -11.16
CA ASP A 39 -9.44 20.96 -12.20
C ASP A 39 -8.35 22.05 -12.20
N LYS A 40 -8.32 22.91 -13.22
CA LYS A 40 -7.34 24.00 -13.39
C LYS A 40 -7.21 24.88 -12.13
N ASN A 41 -8.31 25.09 -11.42
CA ASN A 41 -8.38 25.97 -10.25
C ASN A 41 -8.61 25.24 -8.92
N ILE A 42 -8.72 23.90 -8.94
CA ILE A 42 -9.05 23.11 -7.75
C ILE A 42 -7.91 22.15 -7.44
N ILE A 43 -7.24 22.42 -6.31
CA ILE A 43 -6.18 21.60 -5.75
C ILE A 43 -6.64 21.13 -4.38
N LEU A 44 -6.68 19.82 -4.21
CA LEU A 44 -6.98 19.14 -2.96
C LEU A 44 -5.69 18.94 -2.18
N ASP A 45 -5.73 19.21 -0.88
CA ASP A 45 -4.64 18.91 0.06
C ASP A 45 -5.06 17.84 1.08
N LYS A 46 -4.18 17.56 2.06
CA LYS A 46 -4.43 16.58 3.13
C LYS A 46 -5.73 16.81 3.92
N GLY A 47 -6.23 18.05 4.01
CA GLY A 47 -7.49 18.37 4.66
C GLY A 47 -8.73 17.95 3.86
N ASN A 48 -8.58 17.78 2.55
CA ASN A 48 -9.64 17.34 1.66
C ASN A 48 -9.61 15.84 1.39
N LEU A 49 -8.57 15.11 1.79
CA LEU A 49 -8.32 13.76 1.30
C LEU A 49 -8.47 12.71 2.40
N VAL A 50 -9.24 11.66 2.10
CA VAL A 50 -9.22 10.40 2.83
C VAL A 50 -8.55 9.37 1.94
N ILE A 51 -7.39 8.87 2.37
CA ILE A 51 -6.51 8.05 1.53
C ILE A 51 -6.45 6.64 2.08
N GLY A 52 -6.60 5.65 1.20
CA GLY A 52 -6.34 4.25 1.56
C GLY A 52 -4.90 4.07 2.03
N ALA A 53 -4.73 3.47 3.21
CA ALA A 53 -3.40 3.32 3.83
C ALA A 53 -2.37 2.62 2.92
N SER A 54 -2.83 1.75 2.01
CA SER A 54 -1.97 1.06 1.03
C SER A 54 -1.25 1.96 0.02
N ILE A 55 -1.65 3.21 -0.12
CA ILE A 55 -0.99 4.17 -1.02
C ILE A 55 0.18 4.85 -0.31
N LEU A 56 0.23 4.77 1.03
CA LEU A 56 1.29 5.36 1.83
C LEU A 56 2.51 4.44 1.84
N LYS A 57 3.68 4.99 1.48
CA LYS A 57 4.95 4.26 1.41
C LYS A 57 5.33 3.52 2.70
N GLU A 58 4.91 4.02 3.85
CA GLU A 58 5.26 3.46 5.16
C GLU A 58 4.26 2.40 5.66
N TYR A 59 3.22 2.10 4.88
CA TYR A 59 2.21 1.16 5.29
C TYR A 59 2.70 -0.28 5.23
N LYS A 60 2.53 -1.01 6.34
CA LYS A 60 3.00 -2.37 6.53
C LYS A 60 1.80 -3.32 6.65
N ARG A 61 1.76 -4.36 5.82
CA ARG A 61 0.73 -5.42 5.88
C ARG A 61 1.30 -6.68 6.51
N LYS A 62 0.63 -7.21 7.55
CA LYS A 62 0.88 -8.58 8.03
C LYS A 62 0.49 -9.57 6.95
N ILE A 63 1.31 -10.60 6.76
CA ILE A 63 1.07 -11.64 5.75
C ILE A 63 1.20 -13.05 6.33
N ILE A 64 0.48 -13.98 5.73
CA ILE A 64 0.62 -15.42 5.91
C ILE A 64 0.93 -15.99 4.52
N ILE A 65 1.99 -16.80 4.43
CA ILE A 65 2.36 -17.51 3.20
C ILE A 65 2.11 -19.00 3.43
N GLU A 66 1.22 -19.57 2.62
CA GLU A 66 0.92 -21.01 2.59
C GLU A 66 1.19 -21.52 1.17
N GLY A 67 1.91 -22.64 1.07
CA GLY A 67 2.25 -23.24 -0.22
C GLY A 67 2.77 -24.66 -0.08
N GLU A 68 2.61 -25.45 -1.14
CA GLU A 68 3.10 -26.84 -1.19
C GLU A 68 4.61 -26.92 -1.40
N LYS A 69 5.19 -25.90 -2.05
CA LYS A 69 6.61 -25.80 -2.37
C LYS A 69 7.07 -24.36 -2.22
N ILE A 70 7.90 -24.08 -1.22
CA ILE A 70 8.55 -22.77 -1.05
C ILE A 70 10.03 -22.94 -1.38
N LYS A 71 10.50 -22.15 -2.34
CA LYS A 71 11.91 -22.10 -2.76
C LYS A 71 12.48 -20.73 -2.41
N PHE A 72 13.60 -20.73 -1.70
CA PHE A 72 14.37 -19.52 -1.44
C PHE A 72 15.50 -19.45 -2.45
N ASN A 73 15.28 -18.76 -3.58
CA ASN A 73 16.31 -18.56 -4.59
C ASN A 73 16.86 -17.13 -4.50
N GLN A 74 18.17 -16.98 -4.75
CA GLN A 74 18.76 -15.67 -4.97
C GLN A 74 18.68 -15.30 -6.45
N SER A 75 18.34 -14.05 -6.75
CA SER A 75 18.49 -13.44 -8.08
C SER A 75 19.86 -12.77 -8.21
N ASN A 76 20.36 -12.65 -9.43
CA ASN A 76 21.79 -12.54 -9.79
C ASN A 76 22.51 -11.20 -9.42
N PRO A 77 23.78 -11.21 -8.91
CA PRO A 77 24.50 -12.32 -8.29
C PRO A 77 24.63 -12.13 -6.78
N PRO A 78 24.18 -13.11 -5.98
CA PRO A 78 25.09 -13.67 -4.97
C PRO A 78 25.16 -15.21 -5.02
N THR A 79 26.27 -15.78 -4.54
CA THR A 79 26.64 -17.21 -4.68
C THR A 79 26.02 -18.13 -3.60
N TYR A 80 25.28 -17.57 -2.63
CA TYR A 80 24.70 -18.32 -1.50
C TYR A 80 23.67 -17.47 -0.74
N ILE A 81 22.60 -18.11 -0.26
CA ILE A 81 21.47 -17.47 0.45
C ILE A 81 21.74 -17.23 1.94
N GLY A 82 22.85 -17.75 2.48
CA GLY A 82 23.30 -17.52 3.86
C GLY A 82 24.50 -18.39 4.23
N THR A 83 24.99 -18.28 5.45
CA THR A 83 26.00 -19.17 6.02
C THR A 83 25.48 -19.85 7.28
N THR A 84 25.99 -21.04 7.58
CA THR A 84 25.80 -21.66 8.90
C THR A 84 26.57 -20.88 9.97
N ASP A 85 26.30 -21.18 11.24
CA ASP A 85 27.19 -20.80 12.32
C ASP A 85 28.58 -21.44 12.13
N SER A 86 29.60 -20.79 12.66
CA SER A 86 30.98 -21.30 12.62
C SER A 86 31.13 -22.41 13.65
N VAL A 87 31.31 -23.64 13.17
CA VAL A 87 31.43 -24.83 14.02
C VAL A 87 32.77 -25.51 13.82
N ASN A 88 33.22 -26.26 14.83
CA ASN A 88 34.35 -27.17 14.70
C ASN A 88 33.82 -28.61 14.66
N ASP A 89 33.54 -29.11 13.46
CA ASP A 89 32.92 -30.41 13.21
C ASP A 89 33.91 -31.47 12.68
N GLY A 90 35.19 -31.13 12.51
CA GLY A 90 36.19 -31.96 11.84
C GLY A 90 37.12 -32.77 12.75
N GLY A 91 36.86 -32.86 14.05
CA GLY A 91 37.69 -33.63 14.99
C GLY A 91 39.02 -32.96 15.38
N MET A 92 39.96 -33.72 15.93
CA MET A 92 41.22 -33.19 16.46
C MET A 92 42.08 -32.54 15.36
N GLY A 93 42.28 -31.22 15.44
CA GLY A 93 43.05 -30.44 14.48
C GLY A 93 42.23 -29.65 13.47
N ALA A 94 40.91 -29.78 13.46
CA ALA A 94 40.05 -28.95 12.63
C ALA A 94 39.90 -27.52 13.20
N SER A 95 39.80 -26.55 12.30
CA SER A 95 39.53 -25.15 12.61
C SER A 95 38.04 -24.83 12.44
N SER A 96 37.54 -23.91 13.26
CA SER A 96 36.17 -23.41 13.12
C SER A 96 35.96 -22.79 11.73
N HIS A 97 34.89 -23.20 11.06
CA HIS A 97 34.51 -22.65 9.77
C HIS A 97 32.99 -22.70 9.59
N ALA A 98 32.48 -21.94 8.62
CA ALA A 98 31.07 -21.90 8.25
C ALA A 98 30.88 -22.39 6.82
N HIS A 99 29.72 -22.98 6.54
CA HIS A 99 29.34 -23.42 5.21
C HIS A 99 28.39 -22.42 4.55
N LYS A 100 28.45 -22.35 3.22
CA LYS A 100 27.52 -21.58 2.40
C LYS A 100 26.25 -22.40 2.15
N ILE A 101 25.10 -21.80 2.40
CA ILE A 101 23.79 -22.37 2.07
C ILE A 101 23.46 -21.94 0.64
N VAL A 102 23.39 -22.88 -0.29
CA VAL A 102 23.17 -22.56 -1.73
C VAL A 102 21.69 -22.59 -2.11
N ASP A 103 20.91 -23.49 -1.51
CA ASP A 103 19.48 -23.62 -1.76
C ASP A 103 18.76 -24.17 -0.51
N ILE A 104 17.49 -23.79 -0.34
CA ILE A 104 16.55 -24.37 0.63
C ILE A 104 15.29 -24.74 -0.14
N ASN A 105 15.05 -26.05 -0.27
CA ASN A 105 13.88 -26.61 -0.94
C ASN A 105 12.96 -27.28 0.08
N ILE A 106 11.82 -26.65 0.36
CA ILE A 106 10.78 -27.22 1.21
C ILE A 106 9.76 -27.88 0.28
N ASN A 107 9.76 -29.21 0.23
CA ASN A 107 8.93 -30.03 -0.66
C ASN A 107 7.70 -30.64 0.04
N THR A 108 7.35 -30.10 1.20
CA THR A 108 6.16 -30.44 1.98
C THR A 108 5.33 -29.18 2.21
N PRO A 109 4.01 -29.30 2.41
CA PRO A 109 3.19 -28.17 2.81
C PRO A 109 3.78 -27.47 4.03
N VAL A 110 3.97 -26.16 3.92
CA VAL A 110 4.52 -25.34 4.99
C VAL A 110 3.67 -24.10 5.14
N ARG A 111 3.50 -23.69 6.41
CA ARG A 111 2.94 -22.40 6.78
C ARG A 111 4.07 -21.57 7.36
N ILE A 112 4.41 -20.47 6.68
CA ILE A 112 5.40 -19.54 7.20
C ILE A 112 4.68 -18.56 8.12
N GLU A 113 4.85 -18.76 9.42
CA GLU A 113 4.39 -17.82 10.43
C GLU A 113 5.50 -16.84 10.77
N ALA A 114 5.23 -15.60 10.43
CA ALA A 114 5.93 -14.41 10.84
C ALA A 114 5.83 -14.17 12.37
N THR A 115 6.55 -14.93 13.19
CA THR A 115 6.36 -14.91 14.66
C THR A 115 7.01 -13.74 15.40
N LYS A 116 7.85 -12.94 14.75
CA LYS A 116 8.31 -11.64 15.28
C LYS A 116 7.51 -10.50 14.67
N GLU A 117 7.40 -9.40 15.42
CA GLU A 117 6.78 -8.12 15.03
C GLU A 117 7.31 -7.51 13.70
N SER A 118 8.25 -8.17 13.03
CA SER A 118 9.02 -7.70 11.90
C SER A 118 8.69 -8.33 10.54
N SER A 119 7.70 -9.24 10.45
CA SER A 119 7.35 -9.81 9.13
C SER A 119 6.06 -9.20 8.59
N TYR A 120 6.27 -8.22 7.73
CA TYR A 120 5.27 -7.48 6.98
C TYR A 120 5.76 -7.38 5.54
N ILE A 121 4.83 -7.23 4.59
CA ILE A 121 5.18 -6.64 3.29
C ILE A 121 5.26 -5.14 3.50
N GLU A 122 6.43 -4.58 3.21
CA GLU A 122 6.63 -3.15 3.04
C GLU A 122 6.51 -2.82 1.56
N THR A 123 5.51 -2.02 1.21
CA THR A 123 5.33 -1.52 -0.16
C THR A 123 6.15 -0.26 -0.32
N THR A 124 7.22 -0.33 -1.11
CA THR A 124 8.11 0.82 -1.35
C THR A 124 7.60 1.76 -2.44
N ASP A 125 6.66 1.28 -3.26
CA ASP A 125 5.97 2.05 -4.29
C ASP A 125 4.83 2.88 -3.69
N THR A 126 4.74 4.13 -4.14
CA THR A 126 3.69 5.10 -3.79
C THR A 126 3.40 5.99 -5.01
N ILE A 127 2.31 6.74 -4.97
CA ILE A 127 1.94 7.69 -6.04
C ILE A 127 3.06 8.71 -6.21
N LYS A 128 3.35 9.10 -7.45
CA LYS A 128 4.40 10.05 -7.82
C LYS A 128 3.79 11.26 -8.50
N GLU A 129 4.56 12.34 -8.56
CA GLU A 129 4.17 13.52 -9.34
C GLU A 129 3.84 13.13 -10.79
N GLY A 130 2.71 13.62 -11.29
CA GLY A 130 2.18 13.32 -12.63
C GLY A 130 1.24 12.12 -12.70
N ASP A 131 1.24 11.23 -11.70
CA ASP A 131 0.34 10.07 -11.66
C ASP A 131 -1.13 10.51 -11.71
N LYS A 132 -1.97 9.66 -12.29
CA LYS A 132 -3.42 9.81 -12.23
C LYS A 132 -3.98 8.97 -11.09
N VAL A 133 -4.98 9.50 -10.40
CA VAL A 133 -5.63 8.84 -9.26
C VAL A 133 -7.15 8.94 -9.36
N ILE A 134 -7.83 7.93 -8.84
CA ILE A 134 -9.29 7.87 -8.78
C ILE A 134 -9.75 8.48 -7.46
N LEU A 135 -10.60 9.50 -7.54
CA LEU A 135 -11.19 10.18 -6.40
C LEU A 135 -12.70 10.03 -6.42
N ILE A 136 -13.29 9.83 -5.24
CA ILE A 136 -14.73 9.86 -5.03
C ILE A 136 -15.05 11.03 -4.08
N PRO A 137 -15.78 12.07 -4.53
CA PRO A 137 -16.20 13.15 -3.63
C PRO A 137 -17.27 12.66 -2.65
N SER A 138 -17.24 13.21 -1.44
CA SER A 138 -18.37 13.21 -0.51
C SER A 138 -19.54 14.02 -1.09
N GLN A 139 -20.73 13.87 -0.51
CA GLN A 139 -21.94 14.56 -0.99
C GLN A 139 -21.84 16.08 -0.94
N ASP A 140 -21.00 16.62 -0.06
CA ASP A 140 -20.75 18.05 0.13
C ASP A 140 -19.47 18.55 -0.57
N GLU A 141 -18.77 17.67 -1.30
CA GLU A 141 -17.54 17.97 -2.05
C GLU A 141 -16.40 18.55 -1.18
N GLN A 142 -16.47 18.36 0.14
CA GLN A 142 -15.39 18.81 1.05
C GLN A 142 -14.30 17.77 1.22
N ILE A 143 -14.70 16.49 1.15
CA ILE A 143 -13.83 15.33 1.33
C ILE A 143 -13.82 14.50 0.05
N TYR A 144 -12.65 14.01 -0.33
CA TYR A 144 -12.44 13.17 -1.49
C TYR A 144 -11.71 11.91 -1.06
N PHE A 145 -12.31 10.76 -1.34
CA PHE A 145 -11.72 9.45 -1.09
C PHE A 145 -10.79 9.10 -2.25
N LEU A 146 -9.49 9.06 -1.98
CA LEU A 146 -8.48 8.58 -2.94
C LEU A 146 -8.43 7.05 -2.84
N ILE A 147 -8.96 6.41 -3.89
CA ILE A 147 -9.18 4.96 -3.90
C ILE A 147 -7.97 4.20 -4.45
N ASP A 148 -7.46 4.62 -5.61
CA ASP A 148 -6.39 3.92 -6.31
C ASP A 148 -5.71 4.79 -7.39
N TRP A 149 -4.63 4.28 -7.99
CA TRP A 149 -4.06 4.79 -9.23
C TRP A 149 -5.03 4.59 -10.40
N ALA A 150 -5.06 5.56 -11.31
CA ALA A 150 -5.78 5.45 -12.57
C ALA A 150 -4.78 5.18 -13.70
N VAL A 151 -4.98 4.07 -14.42
CA VAL A 151 -4.25 3.75 -15.66
C VAL A 151 -5.25 3.66 -16.80
N ARG A 152 -4.97 4.35 -17.91
CA ARG A 152 -5.70 4.17 -19.18
C ARG A 152 -4.92 3.20 -20.06
N LEU A 153 -5.62 2.23 -20.64
CA LEU A 153 -5.10 1.28 -21.63
C LEU A 153 -5.27 1.82 -23.05
#